data_AF-A0A7S7T7F6-F1
#
_entry.id   AF-A0A7S7T7F6-F1
#
_cell.length_a   1.000
_cell.length_b   1.000
_cell.length_c   1.000
_cell.angle_alpha   90.00
_cell.angle_beta   90.00
_cell.angle_gamma   90.00
#
_symmetry.space_group_name_H-M   'P 1'
#
loop_
_entity.id
_entity.type
_entity.pdbx_description
1 polymer ?
#
loop_
_entity_poly.entity_id
_entity_poly.type
_entity_poly.pdbx_seq_one_letter_code
_entity_poly.pdbx_strand_id
1 'polypeptide(L)'
;MSICSQKIRVALFQIRAPFASSELIIMPPFSENYSAEYVKLRMASAIARSRPFVSGYSGSSSVENEGFDPLAVPTLVDHEKGEVVADSRLIAAYLDILSGGALVPLQWQNRVWTEIAIVDTIPHAGLFYGANPDGDDRPEEIRAGMQGAHNKKIELVRKRLEGLPVDSILREAYRHKIIKEEAGREFISQPTNMRRIIEATHSTIVQLDRRLESKNEWLMPDGFTLADIFWGVSLFRLLFLGYDWMWKDCPRVSEYAERLFASPSMQNGVINWPGHPPGERIERFKKH
;
A
#
# COMPACT_ATOMS: atom_id res chain seq x y z
N MET A 1 3.84 5.49 7.10
CA MET A 1 3.76 4.04 6.89
C MET A 1 3.09 3.75 5.56
N SER A 2 3.62 2.81 4.76
CA SER A 2 3.10 2.48 3.42
C SER A 2 2.40 1.12 3.43
N ILE A 3 1.17 1.10 2.90
CA ILE A 3 0.39 -0.12 2.71
C ILE A 3 1.10 -1.10 1.76
N CYS A 4 1.72 -0.58 0.69
CA CYS A 4 2.44 -1.41 -0.27
C CYS A 4 3.67 -2.06 0.38
N SER A 5 4.37 -1.35 1.27
CA SER A 5 5.49 -1.94 2.02
C SER A 5 5.02 -3.03 3.00
N GLN A 6 3.87 -2.85 3.64
CA GLN A 6 3.29 -3.86 4.53
C GLN A 6 2.96 -5.16 3.77
N LYS A 7 2.34 -5.07 2.58
CA LYS A 7 2.05 -6.25 1.72
C LYS A 7 3.32 -7.08 1.47
N ILE A 8 4.40 -6.41 1.08
CA ILE A 8 5.68 -7.08 0.80
C ILE A 8 6.31 -7.68 2.07
N ARG A 9 6.25 -6.96 3.19
CA ARG A 9 6.79 -7.45 4.46
C ARG A 9 6.07 -8.70 4.93
N VAL A 10 4.73 -8.74 4.84
CA VAL A 10 3.94 -9.92 5.17
C VAL A 10 4.31 -11.09 4.25
N ALA A 11 4.47 -10.85 2.94
CA ALA A 11 4.90 -11.88 2.00
C ALA A 11 6.28 -12.44 2.35
N LEU A 12 7.27 -11.59 2.69
CA LEU A 12 8.60 -12.02 3.14
C LEU A 12 8.53 -12.94 4.37
N PHE A 13 7.74 -12.56 5.39
CA PHE A 13 7.51 -13.40 6.56
C PHE A 13 6.79 -14.70 6.23
N GLN A 14 5.80 -14.65 5.33
CA GLN A 14 5.03 -15.83 4.91
C GLN A 14 5.94 -16.89 4.28
N ILE A 15 6.87 -16.48 3.41
CA ILE A 15 7.82 -17.39 2.74
C ILE A 15 9.06 -17.67 3.60
N ARG A 16 9.15 -17.08 4.80
CA ARG A 16 10.28 -17.19 5.72
C ARG A 16 11.62 -16.81 5.08
N ALA A 17 11.61 -15.86 4.15
CA ALA A 17 12.83 -15.37 3.54
C ALA A 17 13.63 -14.56 4.57
N PRO A 18 14.96 -14.76 4.67
CA PRO A 18 15.81 -13.86 5.43
C PRO A 18 15.86 -12.50 4.72
N PHE A 19 15.62 -11.42 5.45
CA PHE A 19 15.70 -10.07 4.89
C PHE A 19 16.14 -9.05 5.94
N ALA A 20 16.70 -7.94 5.47
CA ALA A 20 16.89 -6.73 6.26
C ALA A 20 15.86 -5.68 5.83
N SER A 21 15.24 -4.99 6.79
CA SER A 21 14.34 -3.87 6.49
C SER A 21 15.08 -2.54 6.69
N SER A 22 15.18 -1.75 5.62
CA SER A 22 15.61 -0.35 5.70
C SER A 22 14.37 0.53 5.83
N GLU A 23 13.98 0.85 7.06
CA GLU A 23 12.80 1.66 7.32
C GLU A 23 13.06 3.13 6.94
N LEU A 24 12.14 3.71 6.16
CA LEU A 24 12.16 5.12 5.77
C LEU A 24 10.95 5.84 6.37
N ILE A 25 11.19 7.00 6.95
CA ILE A 25 10.14 7.92 7.40
C ILE A 25 9.58 8.64 6.16
N ILE A 26 8.53 8.05 5.58
CA ILE A 26 7.92 8.54 4.33
C ILE A 26 6.90 9.68 4.53
N MET A 27 6.66 10.08 5.78
CA MET A 27 5.73 11.17 6.10
C MET A 27 6.48 12.50 6.24
N PRO A 28 5.85 13.63 5.91
CA PRO A 28 6.39 14.94 6.24
C PRO A 28 6.63 15.11 7.75
N PRO A 29 7.64 15.89 8.17
CA PRO A 29 8.52 16.71 7.32
C PRO A 29 9.69 15.95 6.67
N PHE A 30 9.95 14.71 7.05
CA PHE A 30 11.18 14.00 6.65
C PHE A 30 11.13 13.50 5.20
N SER A 31 10.09 12.73 4.85
CA SER A 31 9.91 12.07 3.54
C SER A 31 11.24 11.53 2.97
N GLU A 32 11.88 10.64 3.71
CA GLU A 32 13.26 10.16 3.43
C GLU A 32 13.38 9.46 2.07
N ASN A 33 12.28 8.88 1.58
CA ASN A 33 12.12 8.35 0.22
C ASN A 33 12.26 9.41 -0.89
N TYR A 34 12.41 10.69 -0.56
CA TYR A 34 12.71 11.75 -1.51
C TYR A 34 14.22 12.05 -1.59
N SER A 35 15.09 11.27 -0.95
CA SER A 35 16.55 11.39 -1.11
C SER A 35 17.00 11.04 -2.53
N ALA A 36 18.01 11.78 -3.02
CA ALA A 36 18.51 11.56 -4.37
C ALA A 36 19.06 10.12 -4.50
N GLU A 37 19.66 9.61 -3.43
CA GLU A 37 20.20 8.26 -3.30
C GLU A 37 19.09 7.21 -3.43
N TYR A 38 17.99 7.38 -2.69
CA TYR A 38 16.87 6.45 -2.77
C TYR A 38 16.19 6.48 -4.14
N VAL A 39 16.00 7.68 -4.71
CA VAL A 39 15.37 7.83 -6.02
C VAL A 39 16.24 7.19 -7.10
N LYS A 40 17.57 7.39 -7.07
CA LYS A 40 18.51 6.69 -7.97
C LYS A 40 18.40 5.17 -7.83
N LEU A 41 18.39 4.67 -6.60
CA LEU A 41 18.23 3.24 -6.34
C LEU A 41 16.94 2.70 -6.97
N ARG A 42 15.80 3.34 -6.70
CA ARG A 42 14.50 2.91 -7.23
C ARG A 42 14.45 3.00 -8.77
N MET A 43 15.08 4.01 -9.36
CA MET A 43 15.20 4.17 -10.82
C MET A 43 16.10 3.13 -11.49
N ALA A 44 16.94 2.40 -10.75
CA ALA A 44 17.71 1.29 -11.30
C ALA A 44 16.84 0.06 -11.66
N SER A 45 15.60 0.01 -11.15
CA SER A 45 14.68 -1.09 -11.42
C SER A 45 14.32 -1.22 -12.91
N ALA A 46 13.98 -2.44 -13.34
CA ALA A 46 13.56 -2.70 -14.71
C ALA A 46 12.30 -1.90 -15.10
N ILE A 47 11.35 -1.74 -14.18
CA ILE A 47 10.10 -1.01 -14.44
C ILE A 47 10.33 0.48 -14.74
N ALA A 48 11.34 1.09 -14.12
CA ALA A 48 11.70 2.49 -14.38
C ALA A 48 12.13 2.74 -15.84
N ARG A 49 12.60 1.69 -16.52
CA ARG A 49 13.02 1.73 -17.94
C ARG A 49 11.89 1.41 -18.91
N SER A 50 10.82 0.77 -18.45
CA SER A 50 9.75 0.24 -19.31
C SER A 50 8.40 0.93 -19.14
N ARG A 51 8.25 1.82 -18.16
CA ARG A 51 7.01 2.55 -17.90
C ARG A 51 7.23 4.06 -17.87
N PRO A 52 6.26 4.85 -18.36
CA PRO A 52 6.30 6.30 -18.19
C PRO A 52 6.17 6.66 -16.71
N PHE A 53 6.68 7.84 -16.36
CA PHE A 53 6.51 8.38 -15.02
C PHE A 53 5.07 8.79 -14.75
N VAL A 54 4.73 8.79 -13.46
CA VAL A 54 3.40 9.14 -12.97
C VAL A 54 2.96 10.52 -13.42
N SER A 55 1.78 10.63 -14.02
CA SER A 55 1.25 11.90 -14.57
C SER A 55 -0.13 12.29 -14.04
N GLY A 56 -0.68 11.54 -13.08
CA GLY A 56 -2.01 11.80 -12.53
C GLY A 56 -2.23 11.14 -11.16
N TYR A 57 -3.45 11.29 -10.64
CA TYR A 57 -3.86 10.71 -9.36
C TYR A 57 -5.34 10.34 -9.35
N SER A 58 -5.63 9.11 -8.94
CA SER A 58 -6.98 8.54 -8.90
C SER A 58 -7.50 8.30 -7.48
N GLY A 59 -6.66 8.55 -6.46
CA GLY A 59 -6.86 8.07 -5.09
C GLY A 59 -6.16 6.74 -4.79
N SER A 60 -5.70 6.02 -5.81
CA SER A 60 -4.87 4.81 -5.69
C SER A 60 -3.37 5.17 -5.72
N SER A 61 -2.51 4.15 -5.65
CA SER A 61 -1.06 4.26 -5.83
C SER A 61 -0.50 3.22 -6.82
N SER A 62 -1.38 2.54 -7.57
CA SER A 62 -1.01 1.52 -8.54
C SER A 62 -0.25 2.08 -9.74
N VAL A 63 0.88 1.47 -10.08
CA VAL A 63 1.68 1.85 -11.25
C VAL A 63 0.95 1.58 -12.57
N GLU A 64 0.15 0.52 -12.64
CA GLU A 64 -0.64 0.19 -13.85
C GLU A 64 -1.60 1.32 -14.22
N ASN A 65 -2.18 2.00 -13.22
CA ASN A 65 -3.19 3.03 -13.42
C ASN A 65 -2.62 4.45 -13.48
N GLU A 66 -1.51 4.72 -12.78
CA GLU A 66 -1.01 6.09 -12.61
C GLU A 66 0.35 6.34 -13.26
N GLY A 67 1.13 5.30 -13.54
CA GLY A 67 2.52 5.38 -13.98
C GLY A 67 3.52 5.19 -12.84
N PHE A 68 4.82 5.10 -13.18
CA PHE A 68 5.87 4.81 -12.22
C PHE A 68 6.23 6.05 -11.39
N ASP A 69 6.16 5.96 -10.06
CA ASP A 69 6.62 7.00 -9.12
C ASP A 69 7.99 6.62 -8.54
N PRO A 70 9.09 7.27 -8.96
CA PRO A 70 10.43 7.00 -8.45
C PRO A 70 10.66 7.47 -7.01
N LEU A 71 9.72 8.21 -6.44
CA LEU A 71 9.76 8.69 -5.06
C LEU A 71 8.80 7.88 -4.16
N ALA A 72 8.16 6.82 -4.66
CA ALA A 72 7.32 5.93 -3.86
C ALA A 72 8.11 4.80 -3.18
N VAL A 73 7.45 4.07 -2.28
CA VAL A 73 7.95 2.85 -1.63
C VAL A 73 6.91 1.73 -1.84
N PRO A 74 7.24 0.43 -1.74
CA PRO A 74 8.52 -0.19 -1.39
C PRO A 74 9.46 -0.42 -2.58
N THR A 75 10.74 -0.58 -2.29
CA THR A 75 11.78 -1.07 -3.21
C THR A 75 12.41 -2.31 -2.58
N LEU A 76 12.53 -3.40 -3.33
CA LEU A 76 13.28 -4.60 -2.95
C LEU A 76 14.64 -4.58 -3.64
N VAL A 77 15.70 -4.91 -2.90
CA VAL A 77 17.04 -5.12 -3.44
C VAL A 77 17.41 -6.57 -3.19
N ASP A 78 17.63 -7.33 -4.25
CA ASP A 78 18.22 -8.66 -4.17
C ASP A 78 19.73 -8.52 -4.30
N HIS A 79 20.43 -8.71 -3.17
CA HIS A 79 21.88 -8.57 -3.12
C HIS A 79 22.62 -9.73 -3.79
N GLU A 80 22.01 -10.92 -3.88
CA GLU A 80 22.64 -12.08 -4.51
C GLU A 80 22.63 -11.93 -6.03
N LYS A 81 21.51 -11.43 -6.58
CA LYS A 81 21.38 -11.17 -8.03
C LYS A 81 21.84 -9.78 -8.47
N GLY A 82 22.05 -8.86 -7.53
CA GLY A 82 22.33 -7.46 -7.83
C GLY A 82 21.15 -6.74 -8.50
N GLU A 83 19.92 -7.16 -8.19
CA GLU A 83 18.70 -6.67 -8.84
C GLU A 83 17.91 -5.72 -7.93
N VAL A 84 17.35 -4.66 -8.54
CA VAL A 84 16.39 -3.78 -7.87
C VAL A 84 15.00 -4.01 -8.46
N VAL A 85 14.04 -4.37 -7.61
CA VAL A 85 12.64 -4.55 -7.98
C VAL A 85 11.81 -3.46 -7.32
N ALA A 86 11.03 -2.74 -8.12
CA ALA A 86 10.10 -1.72 -7.66
C ALA A 86 8.71 -2.04 -8.23
N ASP A 87 7.68 -1.42 -7.64
CA ASP A 87 6.26 -1.78 -7.75
C ASP A 87 5.88 -3.00 -6.90
N SER A 88 4.85 -2.87 -6.05
CA SER A 88 4.49 -3.92 -5.10
C SER A 88 3.93 -5.17 -5.77
N ARG A 89 3.31 -5.06 -6.95
CA ARG A 89 2.79 -6.24 -7.67
C ARG A 89 3.95 -7.02 -8.29
N LEU A 90 4.93 -6.31 -8.87
CA LEU A 90 6.16 -6.94 -9.37
C LEU A 90 7.01 -7.55 -8.25
N ILE A 91 7.16 -6.85 -7.11
CA ILE A 91 7.85 -7.41 -5.95
C ILE A 91 7.09 -8.64 -5.43
N ALA A 92 5.76 -8.62 -5.35
CA ALA A 92 4.99 -9.78 -4.92
C ALA A 92 5.17 -10.97 -5.87
N ALA A 93 5.15 -10.75 -7.19
CA ALA A 93 5.45 -11.79 -8.18
C ALA A 93 6.88 -12.34 -8.02
N TYR A 94 7.85 -11.46 -7.74
CA TYR A 94 9.23 -11.86 -7.46
C TYR A 94 9.32 -12.77 -6.23
N LEU A 95 8.62 -12.42 -5.14
CA LEU A 95 8.58 -13.23 -3.92
C LEU A 95 7.88 -14.57 -4.12
N ASP A 96 6.85 -14.63 -4.97
CA ASP A 96 6.23 -15.91 -5.33
C ASP A 96 7.22 -16.84 -6.07
N ILE A 97 8.00 -16.30 -7.00
CA ILE A 97 9.09 -17.04 -7.67
C ILE A 97 10.09 -17.57 -6.64
N LEU A 98 10.52 -16.73 -5.68
CA LEU A 98 11.42 -17.16 -4.61
C LEU A 98 10.80 -18.26 -3.72
N SER A 99 9.48 -18.28 -3.59
CA SER A 99 8.76 -19.31 -2.83
C SER A 99 8.53 -20.62 -3.60
N GLY A 100 8.96 -20.70 -4.86
CA GLY A 100 8.67 -21.84 -5.74
C GLY A 100 7.20 -21.92 -6.19
N GLY A 101 6.50 -20.77 -6.27
CA GLY A 101 5.08 -20.70 -6.66
C GLY A 101 4.10 -21.02 -5.53
N ALA A 102 4.55 -20.99 -4.27
CA ALA A 102 3.71 -21.34 -3.13
C ALA A 102 2.66 -20.27 -2.81
N LEU A 103 2.92 -18.99 -3.13
CA LEU A 103 1.97 -17.92 -2.84
C LEU A 103 0.96 -17.71 -3.99
N VAL A 104 1.27 -18.18 -5.19
CA VAL A 104 0.39 -18.19 -6.36
C VAL A 104 0.37 -19.59 -6.98
N PRO A 105 -0.34 -20.55 -6.35
CA PRO A 105 -0.45 -21.91 -6.89
C PRO A 105 -1.01 -21.91 -8.31
N LEU A 106 -0.42 -22.71 -9.21
CA LEU A 106 -0.74 -22.69 -10.64
C LEU A 106 -2.24 -22.86 -10.93
N GLN A 107 -2.91 -23.74 -10.19
CA GLN A 107 -4.36 -23.99 -10.34
C GLN A 107 -5.24 -22.79 -9.93
N TRP A 108 -4.72 -21.88 -9.09
CA TRP A 108 -5.43 -20.70 -8.60
C TRP A 108 -4.87 -19.39 -9.14
N GLN A 109 -3.85 -19.42 -10.01
CA GLN A 109 -3.09 -18.26 -10.45
C GLN A 109 -4.00 -17.11 -10.92
N ASN A 110 -4.98 -17.40 -11.78
CA ASN A 110 -5.92 -16.38 -12.26
C ASN A 110 -6.73 -15.75 -11.12
N ARG A 111 -7.29 -16.57 -10.22
CA ARG A 111 -8.13 -16.09 -9.12
C ARG A 111 -7.31 -15.25 -8.12
N VAL A 112 -6.09 -15.67 -7.81
CA VAL A 112 -5.17 -14.92 -6.93
C VAL A 112 -4.86 -13.54 -7.52
N TRP A 113 -4.48 -13.47 -8.80
CA TRP A 113 -4.18 -12.19 -9.44
C TRP A 113 -5.40 -11.29 -9.64
N THR A 114 -6.60 -11.87 -9.83
CA THR A 114 -7.86 -11.13 -9.85
C THR A 114 -8.13 -10.47 -8.50
N GLU A 115 -8.02 -11.20 -7.39
CA GLU A 115 -8.23 -10.62 -6.06
C GLU A 115 -7.21 -9.52 -5.73
N ILE A 116 -5.94 -9.71 -6.11
CA ILE A 116 -4.91 -8.67 -6.00
C ILE A 116 -5.29 -7.42 -6.79
N ALA A 117 -5.78 -7.58 -8.03
CA ALA A 117 -6.21 -6.46 -8.85
C ALA A 117 -7.39 -5.71 -8.20
N ILE A 118 -8.36 -6.43 -7.61
CA ILE A 118 -9.48 -5.81 -6.88
C ILE A 118 -8.95 -4.97 -5.71
N VAL A 119 -8.02 -5.50 -4.91
CA VAL A 119 -7.42 -4.76 -3.79
C VAL A 119 -6.71 -3.48 -4.26
N ASP A 120 -6.02 -3.52 -5.39
CA ASP A 120 -5.30 -2.36 -5.93
C ASP A 120 -6.22 -1.26 -6.50
N THR A 121 -7.50 -1.59 -6.75
CA THR A 121 -8.52 -0.57 -7.06
C THR A 121 -9.03 0.17 -5.82
N ILE A 122 -8.77 -0.34 -4.60
CA ILE A 122 -9.17 0.34 -3.38
C ILE A 122 -8.28 1.58 -3.19
N PRO A 123 -8.87 2.79 -3.09
CA PRO A 123 -8.12 4.05 -3.04
C PRO A 123 -7.59 4.35 -1.63
N HIS A 124 -6.72 3.48 -1.09
CA HIS A 124 -6.17 3.62 0.27
C HIS A 124 -5.40 4.92 0.48
N ALA A 125 -4.79 5.50 -0.56
CA ALA A 125 -4.13 6.80 -0.45
C ALA A 125 -5.16 7.91 -0.28
N GLY A 126 -6.23 7.91 -1.08
CA GLY A 126 -7.37 8.82 -0.93
C GLY A 126 -7.99 8.74 0.47
N LEU A 127 -8.31 7.53 0.93
CA LEU A 127 -8.86 7.28 2.28
C LEU A 127 -7.90 7.67 3.41
N PHE A 128 -6.59 7.63 3.16
CA PHE A 128 -5.62 8.05 4.15
C PHE A 128 -5.48 9.56 4.23
N TYR A 129 -5.35 10.27 3.11
CA TYR A 129 -5.11 11.72 3.12
C TYR A 129 -6.40 12.53 3.25
N GLY A 130 -7.47 12.15 2.56
CA GLY A 130 -8.73 12.88 2.52
C GLY A 130 -9.66 12.58 3.68
N ALA A 131 -10.44 13.57 4.11
CA ALA A 131 -11.46 13.41 5.13
C ALA A 131 -12.75 12.82 4.56
N ASN A 132 -13.47 12.03 5.36
CA ASN A 132 -14.85 11.69 5.04
C ASN A 132 -15.74 12.92 5.27
N PRO A 133 -16.37 13.48 4.21
CA PRO A 133 -17.19 14.69 4.35
C PRO A 133 -18.46 14.49 5.18
N ASP A 134 -18.89 13.24 5.38
CA ASP A 134 -20.13 12.90 6.08
C ASP A 134 -19.88 12.35 7.50
N GLY A 135 -18.63 12.39 7.98
CA GLY A 135 -18.23 11.92 9.31
C GLY A 135 -16.87 11.22 9.28
N ASP A 136 -15.83 11.89 9.77
CA ASP A 136 -14.44 11.40 9.69
C ASP A 136 -14.01 10.68 10.98
N ASP A 137 -14.15 9.35 10.97
CA ASP A 137 -13.82 8.42 12.07
C ASP A 137 -12.34 8.02 12.14
N ARG A 138 -11.49 8.59 11.29
CA ARG A 138 -10.04 8.40 11.38
C ARG A 138 -9.57 8.91 12.76
N PRO A 139 -8.64 8.20 13.41
CA PRO A 139 -7.99 8.67 14.64
C PRO A 139 -7.52 10.13 14.54
N GLU A 140 -7.65 10.89 15.64
CA GLU A 140 -7.36 12.33 15.65
C GLU A 140 -5.94 12.65 15.18
N GLU A 141 -4.97 11.86 15.61
CA GLU A 141 -3.56 12.00 15.26
C GLU A 141 -3.35 11.85 13.74
N ILE A 142 -4.11 10.95 13.11
CA ILE A 142 -4.08 10.78 11.65
C ILE A 142 -4.69 12.01 10.98
N ARG A 143 -5.88 12.44 11.41
CA ARG A 143 -6.56 13.61 10.83
C ARG A 143 -5.67 14.85 10.91
N ALA A 144 -5.12 15.13 12.10
CA ALA A 144 -4.21 16.25 12.33
C ALA A 144 -2.93 16.12 11.49
N GLY A 145 -2.33 14.93 11.43
CA GLY A 145 -1.11 14.67 10.66
C GLY A 145 -1.28 14.83 9.14
N MET A 146 -2.50 14.60 8.61
CA MET A 146 -2.78 14.72 7.18
C MET A 146 -3.07 16.16 6.72
N GLN A 147 -3.40 17.06 7.64
CA GLN A 147 -3.63 18.47 7.31
C GLN A 147 -2.36 19.08 6.68
N GLY A 148 -2.51 19.54 5.44
CA GLY A 148 -1.42 20.14 4.66
C GLY A 148 -0.31 19.17 4.26
N ALA A 149 -0.48 17.85 4.40
CA ALA A 149 0.57 16.86 4.10
C ALA A 149 1.07 16.97 2.65
N HIS A 150 0.17 17.12 1.66
CA HIS A 150 0.57 17.31 0.27
C HIS A 150 1.35 18.61 0.06
N ASN A 151 0.97 19.72 0.71
CA ASN A 151 1.71 20.99 0.60
C ASN A 151 3.14 20.84 1.12
N LYS A 152 3.31 20.22 2.30
CA LYS A 152 4.63 19.95 2.88
C LYS A 152 5.49 19.08 1.96
N LYS A 153 4.90 18.08 1.31
CA LYS A 153 5.60 17.24 0.32
C LYS A 153 6.00 18.03 -0.92
N ILE A 154 5.09 18.81 -1.49
CA ILE A 154 5.37 19.63 -2.68
C ILE A 154 6.51 20.60 -2.40
N GLU A 155 6.48 21.30 -1.27
CA GLU A 155 7.55 22.22 -0.85
C GLU A 155 8.89 21.50 -0.73
N LEU A 156 8.92 20.34 -0.07
CA LEU A 156 10.14 19.55 0.08
C LEU A 156 10.69 19.07 -1.28
N VAL A 157 9.82 18.59 -2.17
CA VAL A 157 10.23 18.12 -3.51
C VAL A 157 10.75 19.29 -4.36
N ARG A 158 10.12 20.47 -4.29
CA ARG A 158 10.60 21.70 -4.95
C ARG A 158 11.97 22.11 -4.45
N LYS A 159 12.17 22.17 -3.13
CA LYS A 159 13.48 22.48 -2.52
C LYS A 159 14.57 21.50 -2.97
N ARG A 160 14.25 20.20 -3.02
CA ARG A 160 15.20 19.19 -3.50
C ARG A 160 15.49 19.34 -5.00
N LEU A 161 14.48 19.63 -5.82
CA LEU A 161 14.63 19.88 -7.25
C LEU A 161 15.52 21.10 -7.54
N GLU A 162 15.39 22.17 -6.76
CA GLU A 162 16.24 23.36 -6.86
C GLU A 162 17.71 23.06 -6.56
N GLY A 163 17.98 22.17 -5.60
CA GLY A 163 19.32 21.73 -5.24
C GLY A 163 19.98 20.74 -6.21
N LEU A 164 19.26 20.24 -7.23
CA LEU A 164 19.81 19.28 -8.19
C LEU A 164 20.53 19.97 -9.35
N PRO A 165 21.66 19.41 -9.85
CA PRO A 165 22.29 19.85 -11.10
C PRO A 165 21.30 19.89 -12.26
N VAL A 166 21.46 20.85 -13.18
CA VAL A 166 20.53 21.11 -14.30
C VAL A 166 20.37 19.90 -15.22
N ASP A 167 21.44 19.13 -15.41
CA ASP A 167 21.54 17.93 -16.24
C ASP A 167 21.20 16.64 -15.49
N SER A 168 20.83 16.71 -14.21
CA SER A 168 20.52 15.54 -13.41
C SER A 168 19.28 14.80 -13.95
N ILE A 169 19.44 13.50 -14.19
CA ILE A 169 18.34 12.58 -14.57
C ILE A 169 17.19 12.57 -13.56
N LEU A 170 17.46 12.99 -12.31
CA LEU A 170 16.47 13.00 -11.23
C LEU A 170 15.46 14.14 -11.38
N ARG A 171 15.79 15.23 -12.08
CA ARG A 171 14.90 16.40 -12.16
C ARG A 171 13.52 16.02 -12.66
N GLU A 172 13.46 15.12 -13.64
CA GLU A 172 12.21 14.68 -14.23
C GLU A 172 11.35 13.87 -13.25
N ALA A 173 11.97 12.95 -12.49
CA ALA A 173 11.29 12.20 -11.43
C ALA A 173 10.65 13.14 -10.38
N TYR A 174 11.36 14.19 -9.97
CA TYR A 174 10.86 15.16 -8.98
C TYR A 174 9.75 16.05 -9.54
N ARG A 175 9.83 16.46 -10.81
CA ARG A 175 8.74 17.19 -11.48
C ARG A 175 7.46 16.37 -11.53
N HIS A 176 7.56 15.11 -11.95
CA HIS A 176 6.41 14.19 -11.95
C HIS A 176 5.85 13.95 -10.55
N LYS A 177 6.70 13.94 -9.53
CA LYS A 177 6.23 13.89 -8.14
C LYS A 177 5.42 15.12 -7.75
N ILE A 178 5.86 16.32 -8.12
CA ILE A 178 5.11 17.56 -7.87
C ILE A 178 3.72 17.47 -8.53
N ILE A 179 3.66 17.08 -9.81
CA ILE A 179 2.40 16.88 -10.54
C ILE A 179 1.48 15.91 -9.78
N LYS A 180 2.01 14.76 -9.35
CA LYS A 180 1.24 13.76 -8.59
C LYS A 180 0.70 14.32 -7.28
N GLU A 181 1.52 15.00 -6.49
CA GLU A 181 1.11 15.53 -5.18
C GLU A 181 0.13 16.71 -5.32
N GLU A 182 0.25 17.52 -6.38
CA GLU A 182 -0.73 18.57 -6.72
C GLU A 182 -2.08 17.99 -7.14
N ALA A 183 -2.08 16.99 -8.02
CA ALA A 183 -3.28 16.24 -8.40
C ALA A 183 -3.91 15.54 -7.18
N GLY A 184 -3.09 14.96 -6.30
CA GLY A 184 -3.53 14.35 -5.06
C GLY A 184 -4.22 15.32 -4.12
N ARG A 185 -3.61 16.49 -3.89
CA ARG A 185 -4.19 17.57 -3.09
C ARG A 185 -5.54 18.03 -3.62
N GLU A 186 -5.64 18.25 -4.94
CA GLU A 186 -6.89 18.67 -5.57
C GLU A 186 -7.95 17.58 -5.51
N PHE A 187 -7.57 16.31 -5.72
CA PHE A 187 -8.52 15.21 -5.67
C PHE A 187 -9.20 15.09 -4.30
N ILE A 188 -8.42 15.13 -3.22
CA ILE A 188 -8.93 14.90 -1.86
C ILE A 188 -9.67 16.12 -1.27
N SER A 189 -9.49 17.32 -1.84
CA SER A 189 -10.19 18.52 -1.38
C SER A 189 -11.65 18.53 -1.80
N GLN A 190 -12.01 17.73 -2.81
CA GLN A 190 -13.35 17.66 -3.39
C GLN A 190 -14.22 16.65 -2.62
N PRO A 191 -15.30 17.08 -1.91
CA PRO A 191 -16.16 16.18 -1.15
C PRO A 191 -16.82 15.09 -2.01
N THR A 192 -17.15 15.40 -3.27
CA THR A 192 -17.73 14.46 -4.23
C THR A 192 -16.78 13.30 -4.55
N ASN A 193 -15.48 13.58 -4.72
CA ASN A 193 -14.46 12.55 -4.91
C ASN A 193 -14.35 11.66 -3.67
N MET A 194 -14.34 12.28 -2.48
CA MET A 194 -14.22 11.56 -1.22
C MET A 194 -15.41 10.63 -0.97
N ARG A 195 -16.64 11.09 -1.18
CA ARG A 195 -17.83 10.23 -1.10
C ARG A 195 -17.76 9.05 -2.07
N ARG A 196 -17.39 9.33 -3.33
CA ARG A 196 -17.28 8.29 -4.37
C ARG A 196 -16.29 7.19 -3.98
N ILE A 197 -15.10 7.55 -3.47
CA ILE A 197 -14.11 6.55 -3.09
C ILE A 197 -14.51 5.75 -1.84
N ILE A 198 -15.21 6.36 -0.90
CA ILE A 198 -15.74 5.69 0.29
C ILE A 198 -16.83 4.69 -0.11
N GLU A 199 -17.78 5.10 -0.95
CA GLU A 199 -18.85 4.24 -1.47
C GLU A 199 -18.29 3.08 -2.29
N ALA A 200 -17.34 3.34 -3.19
CA ALA A 200 -16.69 2.30 -3.98
C ALA A 200 -15.93 1.29 -3.11
N THR A 201 -15.27 1.76 -2.04
CA THR A 201 -14.58 0.89 -1.08
C THR A 201 -15.59 0.02 -0.34
N HIS A 202 -16.66 0.61 0.19
CA HIS A 202 -17.72 -0.13 0.88
C HIS A 202 -18.35 -1.20 -0.02
N SER A 203 -18.68 -0.87 -1.27
CA SER A 203 -19.20 -1.83 -2.25
C SER A 203 -18.22 -2.98 -2.51
N THR A 204 -16.93 -2.66 -2.61
CA THR A 204 -15.87 -3.66 -2.80
C THR A 204 -15.78 -4.65 -1.62
N ILE A 205 -15.97 -4.15 -0.39
CA ILE A 205 -16.01 -4.98 0.83
C ILE A 205 -17.26 -5.88 0.86
N VAL A 206 -18.44 -5.34 0.53
CA VAL A 206 -19.67 -6.13 0.41
C VAL A 206 -19.53 -7.22 -0.65
N GLN A 207 -18.85 -6.92 -1.76
CA GLN A 207 -18.59 -7.92 -2.80
C GLN A 207 -17.58 -8.99 -2.34
N LEU A 208 -16.58 -8.63 -1.53
CA LEU A 208 -15.68 -9.62 -0.92
C LEU A 208 -16.47 -10.61 -0.05
N ASP A 209 -17.40 -10.13 0.77
CA ASP A 209 -18.24 -10.99 1.62
C ASP A 209 -18.98 -12.05 0.81
N ARG A 210 -19.54 -11.65 -0.33
CA ARG A 210 -20.22 -12.57 -1.27
C ARG A 210 -19.29 -13.59 -1.90
N ARG A 211 -18.03 -13.20 -2.19
CA ARG A 211 -17.02 -14.08 -2.80
C ARG A 211 -16.38 -15.04 -1.80
N LEU A 212 -16.38 -14.72 -0.51
CA LEU A 212 -15.92 -15.61 0.54
C LEU A 212 -16.88 -16.80 0.65
N GLU A 213 -16.34 -18.00 0.51
CA GLU A 213 -17.08 -19.25 0.65
C GLU A 213 -17.03 -19.69 2.12
N SER A 214 -18.18 -20.04 2.71
CA SER A 214 -18.27 -20.32 4.15
C SER A 214 -17.49 -21.55 4.63
N LYS A 215 -17.06 -22.43 3.72
CA LYS A 215 -16.31 -23.65 4.05
C LYS A 215 -14.80 -23.48 3.97
N ASN A 216 -14.31 -22.41 3.33
CA ASN A 216 -12.89 -22.22 3.09
C ASN A 216 -12.31 -21.35 4.21
N GLU A 217 -11.14 -21.74 4.72
CA GLU A 217 -10.42 -20.95 5.71
C GLU A 217 -9.91 -19.63 5.10
N TRP A 218 -9.42 -19.70 3.86
CA TRP A 218 -8.81 -18.63 3.08
C TRP A 218 -9.59 -18.37 1.79
N LEU A 219 -9.18 -17.37 1.01
CA LEU A 219 -9.81 -17.08 -0.28
C LEU A 219 -9.68 -18.23 -1.27
N MET A 220 -8.54 -18.94 -1.25
CA MET A 220 -8.34 -20.18 -2.00
C MET A 220 -8.56 -21.39 -1.10
N PRO A 221 -9.18 -22.48 -1.60
CA PRO A 221 -9.39 -23.69 -0.80
C PRO A 221 -8.08 -24.35 -0.32
N ASP A 222 -7.01 -24.24 -1.12
CA ASP A 222 -5.79 -25.02 -0.92
C ASP A 222 -4.80 -24.38 0.07
N GLY A 223 -5.07 -23.16 0.53
CA GLY A 223 -4.25 -22.51 1.54
C GLY A 223 -4.14 -20.99 1.38
N PHE A 224 -3.24 -20.43 2.19
CA PHE A 224 -2.97 -19.00 2.29
C PHE A 224 -2.07 -18.52 1.13
N THR A 225 -2.53 -17.51 0.39
CA THR A 225 -1.91 -17.01 -0.86
C THR A 225 -1.58 -15.52 -0.82
N LEU A 226 -0.99 -14.98 -1.89
CA LEU A 226 -0.83 -13.53 -2.05
C LEU A 226 -2.16 -12.77 -1.98
N ALA A 227 -3.29 -13.37 -2.38
CA ALA A 227 -4.59 -12.72 -2.29
C ALA A 227 -4.97 -12.46 -0.83
N ASP A 228 -4.72 -13.42 0.06
CA ASP A 228 -4.98 -13.30 1.49
C ASP A 228 -4.08 -12.23 2.12
N ILE A 229 -2.81 -12.15 1.71
CA ILE A 229 -1.88 -11.10 2.14
C ILE A 229 -2.39 -9.70 1.74
N PHE A 230 -2.79 -9.53 0.48
CA PHE A 230 -3.23 -8.24 -0.04
C PHE A 230 -4.52 -7.79 0.65
N TRP A 231 -5.48 -8.70 0.83
CA TRP A 231 -6.71 -8.43 1.56
C TRP A 231 -6.46 -8.18 3.04
N GLY A 232 -5.63 -8.98 3.71
CA GLY A 232 -5.28 -8.79 5.12
C GLY A 232 -4.70 -7.42 5.39
N VAL A 233 -3.74 -6.98 4.58
CA VAL A 233 -3.16 -5.63 4.71
C VAL A 233 -4.18 -4.54 4.37
N SER A 234 -5.04 -4.76 3.36
CA SER A 234 -6.11 -3.82 2.99
C SER A 234 -7.14 -3.63 4.12
N LEU A 235 -7.68 -4.72 4.65
CA LEU A 235 -8.66 -4.72 5.74
C LEU A 235 -8.06 -4.13 7.02
N PHE A 236 -6.81 -4.50 7.34
CA PHE A 236 -6.12 -3.90 8.48
C PHE A 236 -5.96 -2.37 8.30
N ARG A 237 -5.64 -1.92 7.08
CA ARG A 237 -5.54 -0.49 6.79
C ARG A 237 -6.87 0.23 6.97
N LEU A 238 -7.98 -0.37 6.56
CA LEU A 238 -9.31 0.21 6.76
C LEU A 238 -9.67 0.28 8.26
N LEU A 239 -9.39 -0.79 9.02
CA LEU A 239 -9.59 -0.82 10.47
C LEU A 239 -8.78 0.29 11.16
N PHE A 240 -7.50 0.40 10.79
CA PHE A 240 -6.60 1.43 11.30
C PHE A 240 -7.13 2.85 11.08
N LEU A 241 -7.79 3.07 9.93
CA LEU A 241 -8.38 4.36 9.56
C LEU A 241 -9.80 4.55 10.07
N GLY A 242 -10.35 3.61 10.85
CA GLY A 242 -11.72 3.71 11.38
C GLY A 242 -12.83 3.42 10.38
N TYR A 243 -12.51 2.72 9.29
CA TYR A 243 -13.48 2.28 8.28
C TYR A 243 -13.98 0.85 8.52
N ASP A 244 -13.79 0.29 9.73
CA ASP A 244 -14.26 -1.06 10.09
C ASP A 244 -15.79 -1.19 10.07
N TRP A 245 -16.51 -0.07 10.14
CA TRP A 245 -17.95 -0.05 9.92
C TRP A 245 -18.36 -0.59 8.53
N MET A 246 -17.46 -0.56 7.54
CA MET A 246 -17.74 -1.04 6.18
C MET A 246 -18.01 -2.56 6.10
N TRP A 247 -17.66 -3.34 7.13
CA TRP A 247 -17.94 -4.78 7.15
C TRP A 247 -18.70 -5.24 8.40
N LYS A 248 -19.33 -4.34 9.16
CA LYS A 248 -20.14 -4.71 10.34
C LYS A 248 -21.26 -5.70 10.00
N ASP A 249 -21.90 -5.52 8.84
CA ASP A 249 -22.97 -6.39 8.34
C ASP A 249 -22.45 -7.45 7.34
N CYS A 250 -21.13 -7.63 7.26
CA CYS A 250 -20.46 -8.61 6.41
C CYS A 250 -19.81 -9.69 7.29
N PRO A 251 -20.57 -10.72 7.73
CA PRO A 251 -20.08 -11.69 8.71
C PRO A 251 -18.90 -12.51 8.19
N ARG A 252 -18.86 -12.83 6.89
CA ARG A 252 -17.76 -13.63 6.32
C ARG A 252 -16.49 -12.80 6.26
N VAL A 253 -16.59 -11.53 5.88
CA VAL A 253 -15.44 -10.60 5.93
C VAL A 253 -14.97 -10.41 7.37
N SER A 254 -15.88 -10.28 8.34
CA SER A 254 -15.53 -10.13 9.75
C SER A 254 -14.72 -11.33 10.25
N GLU A 255 -15.21 -12.55 10.06
CA GLU A 255 -14.50 -13.77 10.45
C GLU A 255 -13.18 -13.95 9.69
N TYR A 256 -13.16 -13.63 8.41
CA TYR A 256 -11.97 -13.69 7.57
C TYR A 256 -10.90 -12.69 8.02
N ALA A 257 -11.28 -11.44 8.34
CA ALA A 257 -10.39 -10.41 8.84
C ALA A 257 -9.74 -10.84 10.17
N GLU A 258 -10.51 -11.41 11.09
CA GLU A 258 -10.00 -11.95 12.37
C GLU A 258 -8.94 -13.03 12.13
N ARG A 259 -9.20 -13.98 11.23
CA ARG A 259 -8.21 -15.02 10.86
C ARG A 259 -6.96 -14.43 10.22
N LEU A 260 -7.11 -13.49 9.28
CA LEU A 260 -6.00 -12.79 8.65
C LEU A 260 -5.14 -12.09 9.69
N PHE A 261 -5.73 -11.31 10.59
CA PHE A 261 -5.01 -10.56 11.62
C PHE A 261 -4.34 -11.49 12.64
N ALA A 262 -4.90 -12.68 12.89
CA ALA A 262 -4.29 -13.66 13.77
C ALA A 262 -3.09 -14.42 13.14
N SER A 263 -2.96 -14.40 11.81
CA SER A 263 -1.92 -15.13 11.09
C SER A 263 -0.50 -14.65 11.47
N PRO A 264 0.51 -15.55 11.57
CA PRO A 264 1.86 -15.18 11.97
C PRO A 264 2.50 -14.12 11.06
N SER A 265 2.28 -14.20 9.75
CA SER A 265 2.85 -13.27 8.78
C SER A 265 2.25 -11.86 8.91
N MET A 266 0.95 -11.73 9.18
CA MET A 266 0.31 -10.44 9.47
C MET A 266 0.73 -9.87 10.82
N GLN A 267 0.82 -10.72 11.85
CA GLN A 267 1.32 -10.32 13.17
C GLN A 267 2.73 -9.73 13.07
N ASN A 268 3.63 -10.42 12.39
CA ASN A 268 5.03 -9.99 12.29
C ASN A 268 5.23 -8.86 11.28
N GLY A 269 4.57 -8.91 10.12
CA GLY A 269 4.77 -7.95 9.03
C GLY A 269 4.01 -6.63 9.20
N VAL A 270 2.96 -6.62 10.03
CA VAL A 270 2.08 -5.48 10.24
C VAL A 270 1.88 -5.23 11.72
N ILE A 271 1.08 -6.03 12.42
CA ILE A 271 0.48 -5.62 13.71
C ILE A 271 1.52 -5.34 14.80
N ASN A 272 2.53 -6.20 14.94
CA ASN A 272 3.61 -6.05 15.91
C ASN A 272 4.85 -5.37 15.30
N TRP A 273 4.80 -4.98 14.02
CA TRP A 273 5.90 -4.28 13.40
C TRP A 273 6.02 -2.86 13.97
N PRO A 274 7.23 -2.40 14.33
CA PRO A 274 7.43 -1.07 14.89
C PRO A 274 6.87 0.07 14.02
N GLY A 275 6.40 1.14 14.66
CA GLY A 275 6.01 2.38 13.98
C GLY A 275 4.52 2.53 13.66
N HIS A 276 3.65 1.63 14.12
CA HIS A 276 2.20 1.89 14.14
C HIS A 276 1.89 2.88 15.26
N PRO A 277 1.13 3.97 15.01
CA PRO A 277 0.65 4.78 16.11
C PRO A 277 -0.31 3.93 16.98
N PRO A 278 -0.28 4.10 18.31
CA PRO A 278 -1.14 3.35 19.21
C PRO A 278 -2.61 3.64 18.90
N GLY A 279 -3.49 2.68 19.18
CA GLY A 279 -4.93 2.89 19.02
C GLY A 279 -5.73 1.67 19.45
N GLU A 280 -6.81 1.89 20.21
CA GLU A 280 -7.63 0.82 20.81
C GLU A 280 -8.09 -0.23 19.78
N ARG A 281 -8.41 0.21 18.55
CA ARG A 281 -8.81 -0.67 17.44
C ARG A 281 -7.73 -1.69 17.04
N ILE A 282 -6.44 -1.34 17.20
CA ILE A 282 -5.30 -2.22 16.89
C ILE A 282 -4.83 -3.00 18.11
N GLU A 283 -4.79 -2.37 19.30
CA GLU A 283 -4.21 -2.98 20.50
C GLU A 283 -4.85 -4.35 20.82
N ARG A 284 -6.15 -4.53 20.56
CA ARG A 284 -6.84 -5.81 20.75
C ARG A 284 -6.27 -6.99 19.93
N PHE A 285 -5.51 -6.70 18.88
CA PHE A 285 -4.91 -7.69 17.99
C PHE A 285 -3.43 -7.95 18.26
N LYS A 286 -2.78 -7.15 19.12
CA LYS A 286 -1.39 -7.39 19.46
C LYS A 286 -1.30 -8.61 20.36
N LYS A 287 -0.45 -9.55 19.97
CA LYS A 287 -0.08 -10.69 20.82
C LYS A 287 1.14 -10.27 21.65
N HIS A 288 1.01 -10.34 22.98
CA HIS A 288 2.10 -10.11 23.93
C HIS A 288 3.08 -11.30 23.95
#